data_AF-A4XCW3-F1
#
_entry.id   AF-A4XCW3-F1
#
_cell.length_a   1.000
_cell.length_b   1.000
_cell.length_c   1.000
_cell.angle_alpha   90.00
_cell.angle_beta   90.00
_cell.angle_gamma   90.00
#
_symmetry.space_group_name_H-M   'P 1'
#
loop_
_entity.id
_entity.type
_entity.pdbx_description
1 polymer ?
#
loop_
_entity_poly.entity_id
_entity_poly.type
_entity_poly.pdbx_seq_one_letter_code
_entity_poly.pdbx_strand_id
1 'polypeptide(L)'
;MSEAETVPMDIAERVTTRRRGMFRKEHTNETVGLGDGETVVRWLRELHQERNQTVMIHRPWGSICVVADGRAPTDVMVTDGDRMWYAACPGSTLPQSRPQLTPDQVETVMLDALTSNALPQWPEWREF
;
A
#
# COMPACT_ATOMS: atom_id res chain seq x y z
N MET A 1 22.65 19.57 -4.60
CA MET A 1 21.30 20.16 -4.60
C MET A 1 20.37 19.01 -4.91
N SER A 2 19.81 18.40 -3.86
CA SER A 2 18.88 17.29 -4.05
C SER A 2 17.56 17.90 -4.47
N GLU A 3 17.12 17.59 -5.69
CA GLU A 3 15.74 17.82 -6.09
C GLU A 3 14.87 17.12 -5.05
N ALA A 4 14.17 17.92 -4.23
CA ALA A 4 13.01 17.40 -3.53
C ALA A 4 12.04 17.03 -4.66
N GLU A 5 11.99 15.73 -5.00
CA GLU A 5 10.87 15.17 -5.72
C GLU A 5 9.63 15.61 -4.95
N THR A 6 8.97 16.66 -5.43
CA THR A 6 7.58 16.91 -5.08
C THR A 6 6.83 15.71 -5.60
N VAL A 7 6.72 14.68 -4.75
CA VAL A 7 5.85 13.53 -4.97
C VAL A 7 4.51 14.14 -5.33
N PRO A 8 3.96 13.84 -6.51
CA PRO A 8 2.66 14.37 -6.89
C PRO A 8 1.68 14.06 -5.75
N MET A 9 1.10 15.08 -5.13
CA MET A 9 0.09 14.87 -4.09
C MET A 9 -1.15 14.31 -4.78
N ASP A 10 -1.83 13.36 -4.14
CA ASP A 10 -3.05 12.72 -4.64
C ASP A 10 -2.88 11.84 -5.87
N ILE A 11 -1.99 10.85 -5.75
CA ILE A 11 -1.81 9.78 -6.73
C ILE A 11 -1.86 8.40 -6.07
N ALA A 12 -2.14 7.40 -6.89
CA ALA A 12 -1.89 6.00 -6.58
C ALA A 12 -0.78 5.47 -7.48
N GLU A 13 0.11 4.68 -6.90
CA GLU A 13 1.26 4.07 -7.55
C GLU A 13 1.18 2.55 -7.43
N ARG A 14 1.46 1.83 -8.51
CA ARG A 14 1.72 0.40 -8.49
C ARG A 14 3.16 0.13 -8.87
N VAL A 15 3.90 -0.48 -7.96
CA VAL A 15 5.24 -1.01 -8.20
C VAL A 15 5.15 -2.51 -8.36
N THR A 16 5.54 -3.02 -9.53
CA THR A 16 5.63 -4.45 -9.81
C THR A 16 7.09 -4.83 -9.98
N THR A 17 7.55 -5.83 -9.22
CA THR A 17 8.93 -6.33 -9.31
C THR A 17 8.95 -7.69 -10.00
N ARG A 18 9.42 -7.75 -11.24
CA ARG A 18 9.59 -9.00 -11.99
C ARG A 18 11.04 -9.45 -11.98
N ARG A 19 11.29 -10.76 -11.80
CA ARG A 19 12.64 -11.33 -11.98
C ARG A 19 12.86 -11.58 -13.47
N ARG A 20 13.87 -10.93 -14.06
CA ARG A 20 14.32 -11.18 -15.42
C ARG A 20 15.67 -11.90 -15.38
N GLY A 21 15.63 -13.22 -15.48
CA GLY A 21 16.83 -14.07 -15.34
C GLY A 21 17.28 -14.23 -13.89
N MET A 22 18.49 -14.77 -13.70
CA MET A 22 18.96 -15.24 -12.38
C MET A 22 19.38 -14.10 -11.43
N PHE A 23 19.66 -12.89 -11.93
CA PHE A 23 20.24 -11.79 -11.14
C PHE A 23 19.58 -10.42 -11.32
N ARG A 24 18.67 -10.23 -12.28
CA ARG A 24 18.09 -8.91 -12.56
C ARG A 24 16.64 -8.84 -12.09
N LYS A 25 16.35 -7.88 -11.21
CA LYS A 25 14.98 -7.45 -10.90
C LYS A 25 14.65 -6.27 -11.81
N GLU A 26 13.50 -6.35 -12.46
CA GLU A 26 12.91 -5.28 -13.25
C GLU A 26 11.74 -4.71 -12.46
N HIS A 27 11.76 -3.40 -12.24
CA HIS A 27 10.70 -2.69 -11.54
C HIS A 27 9.89 -1.93 -12.58
N THR A 28 8.60 -2.25 -12.68
CA THR A 28 7.65 -1.48 -13.46
C THR A 28 6.84 -0.62 -12.50
N ASN A 29 6.73 0.66 -12.82
CA ASN A 29 5.95 1.64 -12.07
C ASN A 29 4.78 2.11 -12.95
N GLU A 30 3.57 2.07 -12.41
CA GLU A 30 2.39 2.68 -13.00
C GLU A 30 1.79 3.67 -12.00
N THR A 31 1.49 4.89 -12.45
CA THR A 31 0.93 5.95 -11.61
C THR A 31 -0.39 6.43 -12.21
N VAL A 32 -1.41 6.56 -11.36
CA VAL A 32 -2.70 7.16 -11.72
C VAL A 32 -3.10 8.23 -10.70
N GLY A 33 -3.90 9.20 -11.13
CA GLY A 33 -4.54 10.13 -10.18
C GLY A 33 -5.64 9.41 -9.39
N LEU A 34 -5.95 9.88 -8.17
CA LEU A 34 -6.99 9.25 -7.33
C LEU A 34 -8.40 9.28 -7.91
N GLY A 35 -8.65 10.12 -8.93
CA GLY A 35 -9.90 10.10 -9.69
C GLY A 35 -10.12 8.82 -10.49
N ASP A 36 -9.06 8.04 -10.75
CA ASP A 36 -9.13 6.72 -11.39
C ASP A 36 -9.15 5.58 -10.35
N GLY A 37 -10.20 5.60 -9.51
CA GLY A 37 -10.39 4.58 -8.49
C GLY A 37 -10.59 3.17 -9.07
N GLU A 38 -11.16 3.06 -10.28
CA GLU A 38 -11.36 1.77 -10.95
C GLU A 38 -10.02 1.07 -11.24
N THR A 39 -9.02 1.81 -11.72
CA THR A 39 -7.67 1.26 -11.93
C THR A 39 -7.05 0.78 -10.62
N VAL A 40 -7.19 1.53 -9.52
CA VAL A 40 -6.63 1.12 -8.22
C VAL A 40 -7.33 -0.10 -7.66
N VAL A 41 -8.67 -0.18 -7.74
CA VAL A 41 -9.43 -1.37 -7.35
C VAL A 41 -8.97 -2.60 -8.13
N ARG A 42 -8.76 -2.45 -9.45
CA ARG A 42 -8.21 -3.53 -10.27
C ARG A 42 -6.84 -3.96 -9.76
N TRP A 43 -5.93 -3.03 -9.47
CA TRP A 43 -4.61 -3.36 -8.91
C TRP A 43 -4.71 -4.10 -7.58
N LEU A 44 -5.60 -3.66 -6.67
CA LEU A 44 -5.80 -4.33 -5.38
C LEU A 44 -6.29 -5.78 -5.54
N ARG A 45 -7.17 -6.03 -6.51
CA ARG A 45 -7.62 -7.39 -6.84
C ARG A 45 -6.51 -8.25 -7.45
N GLU A 46 -5.64 -7.64 -8.25
CA GLU A 46 -4.48 -8.31 -8.87
C GLU A 46 -3.36 -8.63 -7.85
N LEU A 47 -3.24 -7.87 -6.75
CA LEU A 47 -2.27 -8.16 -5.66
C LEU A 47 -2.40 -9.57 -5.09
N HIS A 48 -3.61 -10.13 -5.09
CA HIS A 48 -3.84 -11.50 -4.62
C HIS A 48 -3.29 -12.56 -5.58
N GLN A 49 -3.14 -12.22 -6.86
CA GLN A 49 -2.79 -13.15 -7.92
C GLN A 49 -1.30 -13.07 -8.28
N GLU A 50 -0.71 -11.87 -8.26
CA GLU A 50 0.69 -11.64 -8.62
C GLU A 50 1.59 -11.43 -7.39
N ARG A 51 2.64 -12.25 -7.28
CA ARG A 51 3.67 -12.09 -6.25
C ARG A 51 4.62 -10.95 -6.63
N ASN A 52 5.07 -10.17 -5.65
CA ASN A 52 6.02 -9.04 -5.75
C ASN A 52 5.41 -7.74 -6.31
N GLN A 53 4.18 -7.43 -5.92
CA GLN A 53 3.54 -6.17 -6.23
C GLN A 53 3.38 -5.31 -4.97
N THR A 54 3.38 -3.99 -5.13
CA THR A 54 3.10 -3.03 -4.07
C THR A 54 2.20 -1.96 -4.65
N VAL A 55 1.09 -1.66 -3.96
CA VAL A 55 0.22 -0.54 -4.32
C VAL A 55 0.36 0.50 -3.21
N MET A 56 0.62 1.75 -3.59
CA MET A 56 0.81 2.90 -2.72
C MET A 56 -0.21 3.97 -3.08
N ILE A 57 -0.74 4.68 -2.09
CA ILE A 57 -1.60 5.85 -2.27
C ILE A 57 -0.93 6.99 -1.50
N HIS A 58 -0.65 8.08 -2.21
CA HIS A 58 -0.03 9.28 -1.67
C HIS A 58 -1.08 10.35 -1.45
N ARG A 59 -1.20 10.83 -0.21
CA ARG A 59 -2.16 11.85 0.24
C ARG A 59 -1.43 12.93 1.06
N PRO A 60 -2.04 14.09 1.30
CA PRO A 60 -1.43 15.14 2.13
C PRO A 60 -1.14 14.71 3.57
N TRP A 61 -1.86 13.71 4.09
CA TRP A 61 -1.65 13.17 5.44
C TRP A 61 -0.57 12.09 5.49
N GLY A 62 -0.03 11.66 4.35
CA GLY A 62 0.97 10.60 4.28
C GLY A 62 0.75 9.64 3.12
N SER A 63 1.53 8.57 3.11
CA SER A 63 1.45 7.50 2.13
C SER A 63 1.01 6.22 2.81
N ILE A 64 0.02 5.54 2.24
CA ILE A 64 -0.39 4.20 2.64
C ILE A 64 0.01 3.22 1.55
N CYS A 65 0.47 2.03 1.93
CA CYS A 65 0.82 0.99 0.97
C CYS A 65 0.43 -0.39 1.45
N VAL A 66 0.22 -1.28 0.49
CA VAL A 66 0.03 -2.72 0.69
C VAL A 66 1.08 -3.47 -0.12
N VAL A 67 1.73 -4.44 0.51
CA VAL A 67 2.78 -5.25 -0.11
C VAL A 67 2.31 -6.70 -0.31
N ALA A 68 2.39 -7.19 -1.55
CA ALA A 68 2.19 -8.59 -1.90
C ALA A 68 3.53 -9.31 -2.05
N ASP A 69 4.22 -9.65 -0.95
CA ASP A 69 5.52 -10.34 -0.98
C ASP A 69 5.38 -11.88 -0.86
N GLY A 70 4.65 -12.50 -1.79
CA GLY A 70 4.54 -13.96 -1.90
C GLY A 70 3.80 -14.67 -0.77
N ARG A 71 3.51 -13.97 0.33
CA ARG A 71 2.45 -14.23 1.32
C ARG A 71 1.23 -13.40 0.94
N ALA A 72 0.04 -13.78 1.39
CA ALA A 72 -1.17 -13.01 1.10
C ALA A 72 -0.93 -11.51 1.43
N PRO A 73 -1.36 -10.57 0.57
CA PRO A 73 -1.17 -9.13 0.80
C PRO A 73 -1.96 -8.72 2.03
N THR A 74 -1.28 -8.66 3.16
CA THR A 74 -1.92 -8.51 4.47
C THR A 74 -1.20 -7.50 5.36
N ASP A 75 -0.07 -6.99 4.89
CA ASP A 75 0.72 -5.96 5.55
C ASP A 75 0.43 -4.63 4.86
N VAL A 76 -0.44 -3.85 5.49
CA VAL A 76 -0.70 -2.45 5.15
C VAL A 76 0.14 -1.58 6.05
N MET A 77 0.87 -0.64 5.47
CA MET A 77 1.74 0.29 6.18
C MET A 77 1.38 1.72 5.81
N VAL A 78 1.50 2.62 6.77
CA VAL A 78 1.32 4.06 6.61
C VAL A 78 2.59 4.75 7.03
N THR A 79 2.96 5.82 6.32
CA THR A 79 4.01 6.74 6.73
C THR A 79 3.57 8.18 6.49
N ASP A 80 3.91 9.08 7.40
CA ASP A 80 3.79 10.53 7.19
C ASP A 80 5.09 11.16 6.68
N GLY A 81 6.13 10.34 6.44
CA GLY A 81 7.49 10.74 6.08
C GLY A 81 8.49 10.65 7.24
N ASP A 82 8.03 10.82 8.48
CA ASP A 82 8.86 10.78 9.69
C ASP A 82 8.66 9.49 10.50
N ARG A 83 7.42 9.00 10.53
CA ARG A 83 6.98 7.84 11.29
C ARG A 83 6.35 6.81 10.38
N MET A 84 6.32 5.58 10.87
CA MET A 84 5.71 4.44 10.19
C MET A 84 4.78 3.71 11.14
N TRP A 85 3.61 3.35 10.63
CA TRP A 85 2.61 2.54 11.32
C TRP A 85 2.25 1.34 10.46
N TYR A 86 1.89 0.24 11.09
CA TYR A 86 1.29 -0.91 10.43
C TYR A 86 -0.17 -1.07 10.86
N ALA A 87 -0.98 -1.59 9.94
CA ALA A 87 -2.35 -1.95 10.20
C ALA A 87 -2.44 -3.17 11.11
N ALA A 88 -3.20 -3.04 12.21
CA ALA A 88 -3.54 -4.13 13.10
C ALA A 88 -5.07 -4.26 13.21
N CYS A 89 -5.60 -5.48 13.17
CA CYS A 89 -7.00 -5.68 13.52
C CYS A 89 -7.21 -5.21 14.99
N PRO A 90 -8.27 -4.44 15.31
CA PRO A 90 -8.48 -3.93 16.66
C PRO A 90 -8.46 -5.05 17.70
N GLY A 91 -7.63 -4.89 18.74
CA GLY A 91 -7.46 -5.89 19.79
C GLY A 91 -6.65 -7.13 19.38
N SER A 92 -6.06 -7.16 18.18
CA SER A 92 -5.14 -8.22 17.75
C SER A 92 -3.92 -8.27 18.66
N THR A 93 -3.58 -9.46 19.13
CA THR A 93 -2.30 -9.77 19.79
C THR A 93 -1.35 -10.53 18.87
N LEU A 94 -1.71 -10.66 17.58
CA LEU A 94 -0.85 -11.32 16.61
C LEU A 94 0.45 -10.52 16.45
N PRO A 95 1.60 -11.21 16.39
CA PRO A 95 2.86 -10.54 16.10
C PRO A 95 2.80 -9.94 14.69
N GLN A 96 3.47 -8.82 14.49
CA GLN A 96 3.54 -8.11 13.20
C GLN A 96 3.99 -9.01 12.03
N SER A 97 4.79 -10.04 12.30
CA SER A 97 5.23 -11.02 11.28
C SER A 97 4.12 -11.92 10.73
N ARG A 98 2.88 -11.77 11.23
CA ARG A 98 1.70 -12.46 10.75
C ARG A 98 0.70 -11.49 10.13
N PRO A 99 -0.03 -11.94 9.09
CA PRO A 99 -1.17 -11.24 8.54
C PRO A 99 -2.08 -10.67 9.62
N GLN A 100 -2.23 -9.34 9.65
CA GLN A 100 -3.11 -8.66 10.61
C GLN A 100 -4.52 -8.48 10.08
N LEU A 101 -4.65 -8.34 8.76
CA LEU A 101 -5.91 -8.12 8.05
C LEU A 101 -6.18 -9.23 7.04
N THR A 102 -7.45 -9.45 6.71
CA THR A 102 -7.84 -10.27 5.56
C THR A 102 -7.70 -9.47 4.25
N PRO A 103 -7.59 -10.15 3.10
CA PRO A 103 -7.74 -9.54 1.77
C PRO A 103 -8.82 -8.46 1.64
N ASP A 104 -10.06 -8.80 2.00
CA ASP A 104 -11.21 -7.89 1.87
C ASP A 104 -11.08 -6.66 2.78
N GLN A 105 -10.48 -6.85 3.96
CA GLN A 105 -10.19 -5.77 4.90
C GLN A 105 -9.12 -4.83 4.35
N VAL A 106 -8.08 -5.37 3.72
CA VAL A 106 -7.05 -4.59 3.03
C VAL A 106 -7.66 -3.78 1.88
N GLU A 107 -8.50 -4.39 1.04
CA GLU A 107 -9.21 -3.69 -0.04
C GLU A 107 -10.03 -2.53 0.53
N THR A 108 -10.77 -2.76 1.62
CA THR A 108 -11.58 -1.73 2.29
C THR A 108 -10.74 -0.56 2.80
N VAL A 109 -9.61 -0.82 3.45
CA VAL A 109 -8.71 0.21 3.99
C VAL A 109 -8.08 1.04 2.88
N MET A 110 -7.63 0.39 1.81
CA MET A 110 -7.05 1.07 0.67
C MET A 110 -8.10 1.91 -0.07
N LEU A 111 -9.34 1.42 -0.20
CA LEU A 111 -10.47 2.17 -0.77
C LEU A 111 -10.84 3.40 0.08
N ASP A 112 -10.83 3.27 1.40
CA ASP A 112 -11.06 4.42 2.29
C ASP A 112 -9.96 5.48 2.09
N ALA A 113 -8.69 5.06 1.98
CA ALA A 113 -7.59 5.98 1.72
C ALA A 113 -7.66 6.69 0.35
N LEU A 114 -8.23 6.04 -0.67
CA LEU A 114 -8.46 6.67 -1.98
C LEU A 114 -9.45 7.82 -1.90
N THR A 115 -10.46 7.71 -1.05
CA THR A 115 -11.60 8.64 -1.03
C THR A 115 -11.52 9.64 0.12
N SER A 116 -10.83 9.31 1.21
CA SER A 116 -10.74 10.11 2.42
C SER A 116 -9.57 11.09 2.37
N ASN A 117 -9.83 12.34 2.79
CA ASN A 117 -8.80 13.38 3.00
C ASN A 117 -8.11 13.25 4.37
N ALA A 118 -8.40 12.19 5.13
CA ALA A 118 -7.76 11.87 6.39
C ALA A 118 -7.33 10.40 6.39
N LEU A 119 -6.41 10.06 7.29
CA LEU A 119 -6.01 8.67 7.53
C LEU A 119 -7.25 7.81 7.84
N PRO A 120 -7.39 6.59 7.26
CA PRO A 120 -8.50 5.70 7.57
C PRO A 120 -8.66 5.47 9.07
N GLN A 121 -9.88 5.59 9.59
CA GLN A 121 -10.15 5.45 11.03
C GLN A 121 -10.07 3.99 11.50
N TRP A 122 -10.28 3.06 10.57
CA TRP A 122 -10.09 1.64 10.75
C TRP A 122 -9.08 1.20 9.69
N PRO A 123 -8.05 0.42 10.02
CA PRO A 123 -7.84 -0.44 11.20
C PRO A 123 -7.16 0.29 12.37
N GLU A 124 -6.69 -0.44 13.38
CA GLU A 124 -5.82 0.14 14.43
C GLU A 124 -4.42 0.38 13.86
N TRP A 125 -3.90 1.60 13.95
CA TRP A 125 -2.55 1.94 13.50
C TRP A 125 -1.55 1.81 14.65
N ARG A 126 -0.60 0.89 14.53
CA ARG A 126 0.45 0.67 15.53
C ARG A 126 1.79 1.10 14.99
N GLU A 127 2.54 1.88 15.77
CA GLU A 127 3.84 2.40 15.37
C GLU A 127 4.86 1.25 15.24
N PHE A 128 5.73 1.36 14.23
CA PHE A 128 6.79 0.40 13.94
C PHE A 128 7.97 0.51 14.92
#